data_AF-A0A958E5P2-F1
#
_entry.id   AF-A0A958E5P2-F1
#
_cell.length_a   1.000
_cell.length_b   1.000
_cell.length_c   1.000
_cell.angle_alpha   90.00
_cell.angle_beta   90.00
_cell.angle_gamma   90.00
#
_symmetry.space_group_name_H-M   'P 1'
#
loop_
_entity.id
_entity.type
_entity.pdbx_description
1 polymer ?
#
loop_
_entity_poly.entity_id
_entity_poly.type
_entity_poly.pdbx_seq_one_letter_code
_entity_poly.pdbx_strand_id
1 'polypeptide(L)'
;MKEAFDEFLKDQREQRAIVLTLSFLGGGFLTLWFLKEFLGIATDGILIAMILLPLIIYLVVSGRVSELKTPGGLEAKFKEAAQSNVSAASETVAVEDVQALAEGEMLFKSIVKVRTPDPTKPLVLLLTIGKSDAPYSRENLLNAMDVYEQHRNFKFVVFRDAKEKFVCYMMSWAFRGIIDKAALGDEFVELLNSGATGELLRYPNMVNETITTATSNIDALKAMTEKNIEALVVIDPKGMVAGVCEREQVLSKLLLNLAG
;
A
#
# COMPACT_ATOMS: atom_id res chain seq x y z
N MET A 1 -47.56 31.04 4.17
CA MET A 1 -47.26 30.92 5.62
C MET A 1 -46.11 29.96 5.91
N LYS A 2 -46.04 28.78 5.25
CA LYS A 2 -44.86 27.88 5.33
C LYS A 2 -43.56 28.50 4.80
N GLU A 3 -43.61 29.17 3.65
CA GLU A 3 -42.40 29.77 3.03
C GLU A 3 -41.77 30.87 3.89
N ALA A 4 -42.58 31.74 4.51
CA ALA A 4 -42.09 32.78 5.43
C ALA A 4 -41.50 32.20 6.73
N PHE A 5 -41.95 31.00 7.15
CA PHE A 5 -41.42 30.32 8.34
C PHE A 5 -40.09 29.63 8.03
N ASP A 6 -39.94 29.04 6.85
CA ASP A 6 -38.67 28.43 6.41
C ASP A 6 -37.59 29.49 6.13
N GLU A 7 -37.97 30.66 5.61
CA GLU A 7 -37.08 31.80 5.42
C GLU A 7 -36.60 32.38 6.77
N PHE A 8 -37.50 32.48 7.76
CA PHE A 8 -37.16 32.88 9.14
C PHE A 8 -36.25 31.87 9.86
N LEU A 9 -36.45 30.56 9.64
CA LEU A 9 -35.60 29.51 10.22
C LEU A 9 -34.20 29.46 9.57
N LYS A 10 -34.10 29.82 8.28
CA LYS A 10 -32.82 29.91 7.58
C LYS A 10 -31.98 31.08 8.09
N ASP A 11 -32.60 32.23 8.31
CA ASP A 11 -31.96 33.42 8.91
C ASP A 11 -31.44 33.13 10.34
N GLN A 12 -32.22 32.43 11.16
CA GLN A 12 -31.80 31.98 12.50
C GLN A 12 -30.58 31.03 12.48
N ARG A 13 -30.46 30.17 11.46
CA ARG A 13 -29.31 29.26 11.31
C ARG A 13 -28.06 30.00 10.84
N GLU A 14 -28.21 30.94 9.92
CA GLU A 14 -27.12 31.78 9.43
C GLU A 14 -26.60 32.71 10.54
N GLN A 15 -27.48 33.31 11.34
CA GLN A 15 -27.09 34.10 12.52
C GLN A 15 -26.34 33.26 13.55
N ARG A 16 -26.80 32.05 13.85
CA ARG A 16 -26.08 31.13 14.76
C ARG A 16 -24.71 30.74 14.22
N ALA A 17 -24.60 30.49 12.92
CA ALA A 17 -23.32 30.19 12.28
C ALA A 17 -22.36 31.39 12.37
N ILE A 18 -22.84 32.61 12.09
CA ILE A 18 -22.04 33.84 12.19
C ILE A 18 -21.57 34.08 13.63
N VAL A 19 -22.45 33.94 14.61
CA VAL A 19 -22.11 34.10 16.04
C VAL A 19 -21.12 33.04 16.51
N LEU A 20 -21.28 31.80 16.07
CA LEU A 20 -20.36 30.70 16.38
C LEU A 20 -18.98 30.98 15.77
N THR A 21 -18.92 31.38 14.49
CA THR A 21 -17.66 31.74 13.82
C THR A 21 -16.97 32.92 14.49
N LEU A 22 -17.71 33.99 14.82
CA LEU A 22 -17.16 35.15 15.54
C LEU A 22 -16.64 34.77 16.93
N SER A 23 -17.32 33.87 17.62
CA SER A 23 -16.92 33.39 18.95
C SER A 23 -15.65 32.54 18.89
N PHE A 24 -15.51 31.66 17.88
CA PHE A 24 -14.28 30.91 17.64
C PHE A 24 -13.12 31.83 17.24
N LEU A 25 -13.39 32.84 16.41
CA LEU A 25 -12.38 33.82 15.99
C LEU A 25 -11.89 34.66 17.17
N GLY A 26 -12.82 35.17 17.99
CA GLY A 26 -12.50 35.93 19.21
C GLY A 26 -11.80 35.08 20.27
N GLY A 27 -12.24 33.83 20.47
CA GLY A 27 -11.60 32.88 21.38
C GLY A 27 -10.18 32.54 20.95
N GLY A 28 -9.94 32.32 19.66
CA GLY A 28 -8.62 32.11 19.08
C GLY A 28 -7.70 33.33 19.24
N PHE A 29 -8.24 34.53 19.05
CA PHE A 29 -7.50 35.77 19.26
C PHE A 29 -7.11 35.98 20.73
N LEU A 30 -8.03 35.73 21.66
CA LEU A 30 -7.79 35.85 23.10
C LEU A 30 -6.75 34.83 23.60
N THR A 31 -6.83 33.58 23.13
CA THR A 31 -5.81 32.57 23.46
C THR A 31 -4.45 32.96 22.90
N LEU A 32 -4.37 33.50 21.68
CA LEU A 32 -3.11 34.00 21.11
C LEU A 32 -2.55 35.20 21.86
N TRP A 33 -3.38 36.17 22.23
CA TRP A 33 -2.93 37.31 23.03
C TRP A 33 -2.38 36.84 24.37
N PHE A 34 -3.07 35.91 25.03
CA PHE A 34 -2.61 35.31 26.27
C PHE A 34 -1.30 34.53 26.10
N LEU A 35 -1.17 33.68 25.07
CA LEU A 35 0.07 32.94 24.80
C LEU A 35 1.24 33.85 24.42
N LYS A 36 0.98 34.94 23.67
CA LYS A 36 2.02 35.90 23.30
C LYS A 36 2.51 36.69 24.52
N GLU A 37 1.59 37.17 25.34
CA GLU A 37 1.89 38.03 26.48
C GLU A 37 2.48 37.23 27.66
N PHE A 38 1.99 36.01 27.92
CA PHE A 38 2.42 35.20 29.07
C PHE A 38 3.53 34.20 28.76
N LEU A 39 3.63 33.69 27.52
CA LEU A 39 4.51 32.55 27.21
C LEU A 39 5.63 32.87 26.23
N GLY A 40 5.57 33.96 25.44
CA GLY A 40 6.68 34.39 24.57
C GLY A 40 7.08 33.41 23.45
N ILE A 41 6.22 32.45 23.07
CA ILE A 41 6.57 31.27 22.24
C ILE A 41 6.23 31.40 20.75
N ALA A 42 5.53 32.45 20.30
CA ALA A 42 5.01 32.44 18.92
C ALA A 42 6.08 32.72 17.85
N THR A 43 6.54 31.67 17.16
CA THR A 43 7.26 31.73 15.87
C THR A 43 6.28 31.92 14.72
N ASP A 44 6.72 32.59 13.65
CA ASP A 44 5.89 32.97 12.48
C ASP A 44 5.12 31.80 11.85
N GLY A 45 5.67 30.58 11.89
CA GLY A 45 5.02 29.39 11.35
C GLY A 45 3.74 28.96 12.10
N ILE A 46 3.69 29.17 13.42
CA ILE A 46 2.52 28.82 14.23
C ILE A 46 1.36 29.78 13.94
N LEU A 47 1.67 31.06 13.70
CA LEU A 47 0.68 32.08 13.33
C LEU A 47 0.05 31.75 11.96
N ILE A 48 0.85 31.33 10.98
CA ILE A 48 0.36 30.93 9.66
C ILE A 48 -0.54 29.69 9.75
N ALA A 49 -0.11 28.66 10.50
CA ALA A 49 -0.88 27.44 10.69
C ALA A 49 -2.22 27.71 11.40
N MET A 50 -2.26 28.62 12.37
CA MET A 50 -3.49 29.00 13.07
C MET A 50 -4.47 29.83 12.23
N ILE A 51 -4.01 30.53 11.17
CA ILE A 51 -4.90 31.20 10.21
C ILE A 51 -5.45 30.19 9.19
N LEU A 52 -4.61 29.24 8.76
CA LEU A 52 -4.99 28.24 7.76
C LEU A 52 -5.93 27.17 8.30
N LEU A 53 -5.76 26.74 9.56
CA LEU A 53 -6.54 25.63 10.12
C LEU A 53 -8.06 25.91 10.17
N PRO A 54 -8.55 27.07 10.66
CA PRO A 54 -9.97 27.39 10.68
C PRO A 54 -10.55 27.52 9.26
N LEU A 55 -9.76 28.02 8.31
CA LEU A 55 -10.13 28.11 6.90
C LEU A 55 -10.34 26.72 6.30
N ILE A 56 -9.41 25.78 6.56
CA ILE A 56 -9.50 24.39 6.11
C ILE A 56 -10.71 23.69 6.75
N ILE A 57 -10.92 23.86 8.06
CA ILE A 57 -12.08 23.28 8.76
C ILE A 57 -13.38 23.81 8.17
N TYR A 58 -13.49 25.12 7.92
CA TYR A 58 -14.66 25.72 7.28
C TYR A 58 -14.89 25.16 5.87
N LEU A 59 -13.83 25.01 5.08
CA LEU A 59 -13.91 24.47 3.72
C LEU A 59 -14.41 23.02 3.71
N VAL A 60 -13.93 22.18 4.64
CA VAL A 60 -14.38 20.78 4.79
C VAL A 60 -15.84 20.71 5.26
N VAL A 61 -16.20 21.45 6.31
CA VAL A 61 -17.55 21.42 6.91
C VAL A 61 -18.60 22.02 5.97
N SER A 62 -18.25 23.04 5.17
CA SER A 62 -19.16 23.66 4.21
C SER A 62 -19.42 22.83 2.96
N GLY A 63 -18.80 21.66 2.82
CA GLY A 63 -18.93 20.80 1.64
C GLY A 63 -18.34 21.41 0.36
N ARG A 64 -17.59 22.52 0.47
CA ARG A 64 -16.95 23.20 -0.67
C ARG A 64 -15.67 22.50 -1.15
N VAL A 65 -15.22 21.45 -0.45
CA VAL A 65 -13.99 20.67 -0.74
C VAL A 65 -14.29 19.35 -1.44
N SER A 66 -15.50 19.13 -1.95
CA SER A 66 -15.74 17.98 -2.83
C SER A 66 -14.94 18.09 -4.15
N GLU A 67 -14.58 19.31 -4.56
CA GLU A 67 -13.73 19.60 -5.72
C GLU A 67 -12.82 20.79 -5.37
N LEU A 68 -11.54 20.53 -5.05
CA LEU A 68 -10.52 21.57 -4.87
C LEU A 68 -10.16 22.17 -6.24
N LYS A 69 -11.08 22.97 -6.80
CA LYS A 69 -10.85 23.82 -7.98
C LYS A 69 -9.87 24.92 -7.62
N THR A 70 -8.61 24.56 -7.59
CA THR A 70 -7.51 25.49 -7.36
C THR A 70 -7.14 26.16 -8.68
N PRO A 71 -7.03 27.50 -8.73
CA PRO A 71 -6.55 28.19 -9.91
C PRO A 71 -5.09 27.78 -10.15
N GLY A 72 -4.83 27.08 -11.26
CA GLY A 72 -3.49 26.58 -11.59
C GLY A 72 -3.41 25.14 -12.11
N GLY A 73 -4.53 24.43 -12.27
CA GLY A 73 -4.55 23.10 -12.91
C GLY A 73 -4.08 21.94 -12.01
N LEU A 74 -3.85 22.19 -10.72
CA LEU A 74 -3.56 21.16 -9.72
C LEU A 74 -4.62 20.07 -9.70
N GLU A 75 -5.91 20.41 -9.85
CA GLU A 75 -7.00 19.43 -9.91
C GLU A 75 -6.90 18.49 -11.12
N ALA A 76 -6.49 19.01 -12.28
CA ALA A 76 -6.26 18.21 -13.48
C ALA A 76 -5.09 17.23 -13.26
N LYS A 77 -3.99 17.70 -12.65
CA LYS A 77 -2.84 16.85 -12.28
C LYS A 77 -3.18 15.80 -11.24
N PHE A 78 -4.01 16.14 -10.23
CA PHE A 78 -4.51 15.17 -9.24
C PHE A 78 -5.30 14.05 -9.91
N LYS A 79 -6.25 14.41 -10.79
CA LYS A 79 -7.08 13.43 -11.51
C LYS A 79 -6.26 12.56 -12.45
N GLU A 80 -5.31 13.14 -13.16
CA GLU A 80 -4.42 12.41 -14.07
C GLU A 80 -3.47 11.46 -13.32
N ALA A 81 -2.85 11.91 -12.23
CA ALA A 81 -1.99 11.08 -11.39
C ALA A 81 -2.76 9.92 -10.72
N ALA A 82 -3.98 10.21 -10.24
CA ALA A 82 -4.90 9.25 -9.65
C ALA A 82 -5.37 8.17 -10.64
N GLN A 83 -5.66 8.58 -11.87
CA GLN A 83 -6.17 7.72 -12.93
C GLN A 83 -5.06 7.04 -13.73
N SER A 84 -3.80 7.43 -13.53
CA SER A 84 -2.67 6.70 -14.12
C SER A 84 -2.68 5.26 -13.61
N ASN A 85 -2.61 4.32 -14.55
CA ASN A 85 -2.53 2.90 -14.24
C ASN A 85 -1.34 2.65 -13.31
N VAL A 86 -1.44 1.63 -12.45
CA VAL A 86 -0.30 1.13 -11.68
C VAL A 86 0.75 0.66 -12.68
N SER A 87 1.65 1.57 -13.05
CA SER A 87 2.90 1.16 -13.66
C SER A 87 3.64 0.48 -12.52
N ALA A 88 3.71 -0.85 -12.62
CA ALA A 88 4.71 -1.63 -11.93
C ALA A 88 6.02 -0.85 -12.03
N ALA A 89 6.80 -0.81 -10.96
CA ALA A 89 8.12 -0.19 -10.93
C ALA A 89 9.14 -0.97 -11.79
N SER A 90 8.81 -1.15 -13.07
CA SER A 90 9.63 -1.69 -14.14
C SER A 90 9.42 -0.80 -15.35
N GLU A 91 10.24 0.25 -15.46
CA GLU A 91 10.92 0.41 -16.74
C GLU A 91 11.53 -0.95 -17.08
N THR A 92 11.20 -1.45 -18.27
CA THR A 92 11.84 -2.61 -18.87
C THR A 92 13.35 -2.36 -18.95
N VAL A 93 14.08 -2.77 -17.91
CA VAL A 93 15.20 -3.67 -18.17
C VAL A 93 14.60 -4.79 -19.01
N ALA A 94 15.26 -5.20 -20.10
CA ALA A 94 14.91 -6.38 -20.87
C ALA A 94 14.30 -7.43 -19.95
N VAL A 95 13.24 -8.15 -20.38
CA VAL A 95 12.76 -9.32 -19.65
C VAL A 95 13.98 -10.06 -19.09
N GLU A 96 14.20 -9.84 -17.82
CA GLU A 96 15.12 -10.54 -16.98
C GLU A 96 14.13 -10.85 -15.89
N ASP A 97 13.69 -12.10 -15.99
CA ASP A 97 12.85 -12.86 -15.09
C ASP A 97 12.58 -12.14 -13.76
N VAL A 98 11.42 -12.40 -13.17
CA VAL A 98 11.41 -12.53 -11.72
C VAL A 98 12.72 -13.23 -11.36
N GLN A 99 13.62 -12.63 -10.56
CA GLN A 99 14.71 -13.43 -10.00
C GLN A 99 14.04 -14.40 -9.02
N ALA A 100 13.28 -15.35 -9.57
CA ALA A 100 13.13 -16.66 -9.04
C ALA A 100 14.55 -17.20 -9.09
N LEU A 101 15.30 -16.96 -8.01
CA LEU A 101 16.41 -17.84 -7.71
C LEU A 101 15.75 -19.20 -7.50
N ALA A 102 15.77 -19.96 -8.59
CA ALA A 102 15.55 -21.38 -8.73
C ALA A 102 14.64 -22.03 -7.68
N GLU A 103 13.52 -22.54 -8.16
CA GLU A 103 13.15 -23.94 -7.95
C GLU A 103 14.11 -24.75 -7.03
N GLY A 104 13.77 -24.80 -5.74
CA GLY A 104 13.85 -25.93 -4.81
C GLY A 104 15.16 -26.72 -4.59
N GLU A 105 16.15 -26.68 -5.46
CA GLU A 105 17.32 -27.60 -5.41
C GLU A 105 18.67 -27.03 -5.90
N MET A 106 18.73 -25.82 -6.49
CA MET A 106 20.02 -25.20 -6.83
C MET A 106 20.34 -23.97 -5.96
N LEU A 107 20.58 -24.20 -4.67
CA LEU A 107 20.85 -23.13 -3.69
C LEU A 107 22.32 -22.71 -3.54
N PHE A 108 23.26 -23.11 -4.43
CA PHE A 108 24.65 -22.63 -4.29
C PHE A 108 25.43 -22.31 -5.56
N LYS A 109 25.01 -22.76 -6.76
CA LYS A 109 25.78 -22.50 -8.00
C LYS A 109 25.18 -21.45 -8.93
N SER A 110 23.90 -21.13 -8.80
CA SER A 110 23.20 -20.14 -9.62
C SER A 110 23.13 -18.75 -8.97
N ILE A 111 23.21 -18.66 -7.63
CA ILE A 111 23.25 -17.39 -6.87
C ILE A 111 24.50 -16.55 -7.22
N VAL A 112 25.56 -17.18 -7.74
CA VAL A 112 26.86 -16.53 -7.99
C VAL A 112 27.01 -15.95 -9.41
N LYS A 113 26.00 -16.06 -10.29
CA LYS A 113 26.14 -15.60 -11.69
C LYS A 113 25.17 -14.54 -12.20
N VAL A 114 24.22 -14.06 -11.41
CA VAL A 114 23.22 -13.11 -11.93
C VAL A 114 23.02 -11.97 -10.94
N ARG A 115 23.48 -10.78 -11.36
CA ARG A 115 23.19 -9.42 -10.85
C ARG A 115 22.71 -9.31 -9.41
N THR A 116 23.53 -8.66 -8.58
CA THR A 116 23.12 -8.11 -7.27
C THR A 116 21.72 -7.49 -7.37
N PRO A 117 20.72 -8.00 -6.62
CA PRO A 117 19.36 -7.48 -6.65
C PRO A 117 19.35 -5.98 -6.36
N ASP A 118 18.55 -5.23 -7.11
CA ASP A 118 18.37 -3.79 -6.86
C ASP A 118 17.75 -3.60 -5.47
N PRO A 119 18.46 -2.94 -4.53
CA PRO A 119 18.00 -2.78 -3.15
C PRO A 119 16.73 -1.91 -3.04
N THR A 120 16.34 -1.21 -4.11
CA THR A 120 15.18 -0.32 -4.14
C THR A 120 13.89 -1.02 -4.57
N LYS A 121 13.96 -2.26 -5.10
CA LYS A 121 12.81 -2.99 -5.65
C LYS A 121 12.39 -4.14 -4.75
N PRO A 122 11.09 -4.47 -4.61
CA PRO A 122 10.66 -5.60 -3.78
C PRO A 122 11.20 -6.93 -4.31
N LEU A 123 11.72 -7.77 -3.41
CA LEU A 123 12.17 -9.12 -3.69
C LEU A 123 11.11 -10.13 -3.24
N VAL A 124 10.89 -11.17 -4.05
CA VAL A 124 9.84 -12.18 -3.85
C VAL A 124 10.42 -13.57 -4.12
N LEU A 125 10.07 -14.53 -3.28
CA LEU A 125 10.35 -15.95 -3.50
C LEU A 125 9.15 -16.60 -4.18
N LEU A 126 9.36 -17.25 -5.33
CA LEU A 126 8.31 -17.97 -6.05
C LEU A 126 8.40 -19.49 -5.79
N LEU A 127 7.30 -20.09 -5.35
CA LEU A 127 7.19 -21.53 -5.11
C LEU A 127 6.05 -22.14 -5.94
N THR A 128 6.33 -23.24 -6.63
CA THR A 128 5.34 -23.96 -7.46
C THR A 128 4.71 -25.09 -6.65
N ILE A 129 3.40 -25.04 -6.44
CA ILE A 129 2.64 -26.06 -5.71
C ILE A 129 2.53 -27.31 -6.59
N GLY A 130 2.71 -28.50 -6.00
CA GLY A 130 2.59 -29.79 -6.69
C GLY A 130 3.80 -30.12 -7.55
N LYS A 131 4.97 -29.58 -7.23
CA LYS A 131 6.20 -29.83 -7.98
C LYS A 131 6.68 -31.27 -7.79
N SER A 132 6.52 -32.09 -8.84
CA SER A 132 6.78 -33.54 -8.78
C SER A 132 8.20 -33.95 -9.18
N ASP A 133 8.88 -33.13 -9.96
CA ASP A 133 10.22 -33.38 -10.52
C ASP A 133 11.34 -33.06 -9.54
N ALA A 134 11.14 -32.08 -8.66
CA ALA A 134 12.07 -31.71 -7.59
C ALA A 134 11.27 -31.20 -6.38
N PRO A 135 10.80 -32.10 -5.50
CA PRO A 135 9.98 -31.73 -4.35
C PRO A 135 10.78 -30.87 -3.37
N TYR A 136 10.09 -29.95 -2.70
CA TYR A 136 10.71 -29.13 -1.67
C TYR A 136 11.05 -29.96 -0.43
N SER A 137 12.17 -29.61 0.22
CA SER A 137 12.48 -30.04 1.58
C SER A 137 12.45 -28.84 2.52
N ARG A 138 12.12 -29.07 3.79
CA ARG A 138 12.14 -28.02 4.82
C ARG A 138 13.52 -27.36 4.93
N GLU A 139 14.58 -28.17 4.86
CA GLU A 139 15.96 -27.69 4.89
C GLU A 139 16.28 -26.76 3.71
N ASN A 140 15.88 -27.14 2.49
CA ASN A 140 16.11 -26.31 1.31
C ASN A 140 15.34 -24.98 1.41
N LEU A 141 14.11 -25.00 1.91
CA LEU A 141 13.34 -23.77 2.11
C LEU A 141 13.93 -22.88 3.20
N LEU A 142 14.44 -23.43 4.30
CA LEU A 142 15.16 -22.65 5.32
C LEU A 142 16.42 -22.01 4.75
N ASN A 143 17.23 -22.78 4.02
CA ASN A 143 18.44 -22.27 3.39
C ASN A 143 18.12 -21.16 2.37
N ALA A 144 17.03 -21.30 1.61
CA ALA A 144 16.54 -20.24 0.72
C ALA A 144 16.15 -18.99 1.50
N MET A 145 15.40 -19.14 2.60
CA MET A 145 15.01 -18.01 3.45
C MET A 145 16.22 -17.30 4.05
N ASP A 146 17.22 -18.03 4.54
CA ASP A 146 18.45 -17.45 5.09
C ASP A 146 19.23 -16.60 4.07
N VAL A 147 19.12 -16.91 2.77
CA VAL A 147 19.72 -16.10 1.69
C VAL A 147 18.84 -14.88 1.41
N TYR A 148 17.54 -15.07 1.23
CA TYR A 148 16.62 -13.98 0.86
C TYR A 148 16.43 -12.96 1.98
N GLU A 149 16.45 -13.37 3.24
CA GLU A 149 16.30 -12.49 4.41
C GLU A 149 17.48 -11.54 4.61
N GLN A 150 18.63 -11.78 3.97
CA GLN A 150 19.75 -10.82 3.94
C GLN A 150 19.39 -9.54 3.17
N HIS A 151 18.33 -9.60 2.36
CA HIS A 151 17.84 -8.48 1.55
C HIS A 151 16.67 -7.79 2.27
N ARG A 152 16.86 -6.53 2.66
CA ARG A 152 15.84 -5.71 3.37
C ARG A 152 14.53 -5.55 2.59
N ASN A 153 14.61 -5.67 1.27
CA ASN A 153 13.52 -5.58 0.32
C ASN A 153 12.81 -6.92 0.08
N PHE A 154 13.15 -8.02 0.78
CA PHE A 154 12.41 -9.28 0.70
C PHE A 154 11.08 -9.21 1.45
N LYS A 155 9.96 -9.32 0.72
CA LYS A 155 8.61 -9.10 1.28
C LYS A 155 7.76 -10.36 1.32
N PHE A 156 7.77 -11.14 0.24
CA PHE A 156 6.76 -12.16 0.01
C PHE A 156 7.32 -13.50 -0.42
N VAL A 157 6.59 -14.54 -0.04
CA VAL A 157 6.63 -15.85 -0.67
C VAL A 157 5.32 -16.02 -1.45
N VAL A 158 5.41 -16.19 -2.75
CA VAL A 158 4.27 -16.33 -3.65
C VAL A 158 4.19 -17.77 -4.15
N PHE A 159 3.01 -18.35 -4.06
CA PHE A 159 2.70 -19.70 -4.46
C PHE A 159 1.97 -19.67 -5.81
N ARG A 160 2.46 -20.47 -6.75
CA ARG A 160 1.92 -20.61 -8.11
C ARG A 160 1.54 -22.05 -8.41
N ASP A 161 0.63 -22.24 -9.35
CA ASP A 161 0.27 -23.57 -9.83
C ASP A 161 1.31 -24.10 -10.85
N ALA A 162 1.11 -25.34 -11.32
CA ALA A 162 1.97 -25.97 -12.33
C ALA A 162 1.96 -25.26 -13.70
N LYS A 163 1.03 -24.32 -13.94
CA LYS A 163 0.95 -23.47 -15.14
C LYS A 163 1.52 -22.07 -14.88
N GLU A 164 2.25 -21.91 -13.77
CA GLU A 164 2.83 -20.65 -13.30
C GLU A 164 1.82 -19.54 -12.96
N LYS A 165 0.54 -19.89 -12.80
CA LYS A 165 -0.48 -18.92 -12.40
C LYS A 165 -0.42 -18.68 -10.91
N PHE A 166 -0.63 -17.43 -10.51
CA PHE A 166 -0.74 -17.04 -9.12
C PHE A 166 -1.87 -17.83 -8.42
N VAL A 167 -1.58 -18.34 -7.22
CA VAL A 167 -2.56 -19.00 -6.34
C VAL A 167 -2.78 -18.18 -5.08
N CYS A 168 -1.70 -17.92 -4.35
CA CYS A 168 -1.72 -17.14 -3.10
C CYS A 168 -0.31 -16.67 -2.74
N TYR A 169 -0.18 -15.88 -1.69
CA TYR A 169 1.09 -15.45 -1.14
C TYR A 169 1.01 -15.25 0.36
N MET A 170 2.17 -15.12 0.99
CA MET A 170 2.27 -14.70 2.37
C MET A 170 3.52 -13.85 2.60
N MET A 171 3.55 -13.12 3.71
CA MET A 171 4.72 -12.36 4.13
C MET A 171 5.90 -13.30 4.44
N SER A 172 7.12 -12.86 4.13
CA SER A 172 8.36 -13.61 4.38
C SER A 172 8.48 -14.08 5.85
N TRP A 173 8.22 -13.18 6.81
CA TRP A 173 8.24 -13.51 8.24
C TRP A 173 7.22 -14.58 8.63
N ALA A 174 6.05 -14.60 7.98
CA ALA A 174 4.99 -15.56 8.28
C ALA A 174 5.37 -16.94 7.77
N PHE A 175 5.96 -16.98 6.56
CA PHE A 175 6.52 -18.20 5.99
C PHE A 175 7.65 -18.75 6.86
N ARG A 176 8.60 -17.90 7.28
CA ARG A 176 9.70 -18.29 8.18
C ARG A 176 9.18 -18.92 9.46
N GLY A 177 8.20 -18.29 10.12
CA GLY A 177 7.59 -18.78 11.35
C GLY A 177 6.87 -20.14 11.23
N ILE A 178 6.46 -20.53 10.01
CA ILE A 178 5.91 -21.86 9.73
C ILE A 178 7.04 -22.87 9.55
N ILE A 179 7.99 -22.58 8.66
CA ILE A 179 9.06 -23.51 8.27
C ILE A 179 10.05 -23.78 9.42
N ASP A 180 10.27 -22.82 10.32
CA ASP A 180 11.16 -22.99 11.49
C ASP A 180 10.63 -24.03 12.50
N LYS A 181 9.32 -24.27 12.55
CA LYS A 181 8.70 -25.21 13.49
C LYS A 181 8.67 -26.60 12.86
N ALA A 182 9.54 -27.52 13.29
CA ALA A 182 9.71 -28.85 12.69
C ALA A 182 8.41 -29.52 12.23
N ALA A 183 7.49 -29.88 13.14
CA ALA A 183 6.26 -30.59 12.78
C ALA A 183 5.35 -29.81 11.82
N LEU A 184 5.16 -28.50 12.05
CA LEU A 184 4.31 -27.66 11.21
C LEU A 184 4.94 -27.36 9.84
N GLY A 185 6.25 -27.20 9.81
CA GLY A 185 7.04 -26.96 8.61
C GLY A 185 7.08 -28.20 7.73
N ASP A 186 7.26 -29.38 8.31
CA ASP A 186 7.23 -30.65 7.57
C ASP A 186 5.83 -30.89 6.96
N GLU A 187 4.75 -30.71 7.75
CA GLU A 187 3.36 -30.77 7.26
C GLU A 187 3.09 -29.77 6.12
N PHE A 188 3.56 -28.53 6.27
CA PHE A 188 3.38 -27.50 5.25
C PHE A 188 4.16 -27.82 3.96
N VAL A 189 5.35 -28.39 4.07
CA VAL A 189 6.15 -28.83 2.91
C VAL A 189 5.48 -30.00 2.19
N GLU A 190 4.96 -30.98 2.93
CA GLU A 190 4.17 -32.07 2.35
C GLU A 190 2.96 -31.51 1.59
N LEU A 191 2.27 -30.54 2.18
CA LEU A 191 1.14 -29.88 1.53
C LEU A 191 1.56 -29.16 0.24
N LEU A 192 2.65 -28.40 0.26
CA LEU A 192 3.18 -27.74 -0.95
C LEU A 192 3.51 -28.75 -2.05
N ASN A 193 4.11 -29.87 -1.70
CA ASN A 193 4.47 -30.92 -2.66
C ASN A 193 3.27 -31.72 -3.16
N SER A 194 2.19 -31.83 -2.37
CA SER A 194 0.99 -32.60 -2.72
C SER A 194 0.16 -32.01 -3.86
N GLY A 195 0.27 -30.70 -4.13
CA GLY A 195 -0.60 -30.02 -5.10
C GLY A 195 -1.95 -29.56 -4.54
N ALA A 196 -2.25 -29.75 -3.25
CA ALA A 196 -3.54 -29.41 -2.65
C ALA A 196 -3.70 -27.91 -2.37
N THR A 197 -3.91 -27.13 -3.44
CA THR A 197 -4.06 -25.65 -3.40
C THR A 197 -5.16 -25.16 -2.45
N GLY A 198 -6.28 -25.90 -2.36
CA GLY A 198 -7.40 -25.52 -1.50
C GLY A 198 -7.10 -25.62 -0.01
N GLU A 199 -6.21 -26.52 0.39
CA GLU A 199 -5.76 -26.65 1.78
C GLU A 199 -4.71 -25.59 2.12
N LEU A 200 -3.86 -25.22 1.16
CA LEU A 200 -2.88 -24.15 1.33
C LEU A 200 -3.53 -22.80 1.68
N LEU A 201 -4.67 -22.49 1.05
CA LEU A 201 -5.44 -21.27 1.34
C LEU A 201 -6.01 -21.21 2.77
N ARG A 202 -6.06 -22.35 3.49
CA ARG A 202 -6.54 -22.41 4.88
C ARG A 202 -5.44 -22.09 5.89
N TYR A 203 -4.18 -22.00 5.46
CA TYR A 203 -3.09 -21.66 6.37
C TYR A 203 -3.22 -20.21 6.87
N PRO A 204 -2.90 -19.96 8.16
CA PRO A 204 -2.91 -18.60 8.70
C PRO A 204 -1.98 -17.66 7.92
N ASN A 205 -2.41 -16.41 7.75
CA ASN A 205 -1.68 -15.36 7.03
C ASN A 205 -1.47 -15.63 5.52
N MET A 206 -2.20 -16.58 4.94
CA MET A 206 -2.27 -16.74 3.50
C MET A 206 -3.21 -15.70 2.90
N VAL A 207 -2.76 -15.03 1.83
CA VAL A 207 -3.48 -13.97 1.13
C VAL A 207 -3.65 -14.37 -0.33
N ASN A 208 -4.84 -14.19 -0.89
CA ASN A 208 -5.12 -14.51 -2.31
C ASN A 208 -5.61 -13.29 -3.11
N GLU A 209 -5.71 -12.14 -2.46
CA GLU A 209 -6.03 -10.87 -3.08
C GLU A 209 -4.89 -10.38 -3.99
N THR A 210 -5.24 -9.99 -5.21
CA THR A 210 -4.29 -9.45 -6.17
C THR A 210 -4.86 -8.22 -6.86
N ILE A 211 -3.99 -7.47 -7.51
CA ILE A 211 -4.37 -6.43 -8.46
C ILE A 211 -3.80 -6.78 -9.84
N THR A 212 -4.36 -6.18 -10.88
CA THR A 212 -3.88 -6.40 -12.24
C THR A 212 -2.98 -5.25 -12.67
N THR A 213 -2.19 -5.45 -13.73
CA THR A 213 -1.44 -4.36 -14.37
C THR A 213 -2.32 -3.23 -14.92
N ALA A 214 -3.64 -3.45 -15.03
CA ALA A 214 -4.61 -2.44 -15.46
C ALA A 214 -5.28 -1.70 -14.29
N THR A 215 -5.03 -2.11 -13.04
CA THR A 215 -5.60 -1.47 -11.84
C THR A 215 -5.03 -0.07 -11.66
N SER A 216 -5.85 0.91 -11.26
CA SER A 216 -5.40 2.30 -11.01
C SER A 216 -4.70 2.44 -9.66
N ASN A 217 -3.89 3.49 -9.48
CA ASN A 217 -3.21 3.75 -8.20
C ASN A 217 -4.20 3.92 -7.04
N ILE A 218 -5.34 4.60 -7.28
CA ILE A 218 -6.39 4.76 -6.26
C ILE A 218 -7.02 3.41 -5.89
N ASP A 219 -7.35 2.59 -6.88
CA ASP A 219 -7.98 1.29 -6.62
C ASP A 219 -7.03 0.35 -5.87
N ALA A 220 -5.74 0.39 -6.20
CA ALA A 220 -4.71 -0.34 -5.47
C ALA A 220 -4.62 0.12 -4.00
N LEU A 221 -4.55 1.44 -3.75
CA LEU A 221 -4.53 1.98 -2.38
C LEU A 221 -5.79 1.65 -1.59
N LYS A 222 -6.95 1.71 -2.25
CA LYS A 222 -8.23 1.33 -1.66
C LYS A 222 -8.22 -0.14 -1.26
N ALA A 223 -7.81 -1.05 -2.15
CA ALA A 223 -7.68 -2.47 -1.86
C ALA A 223 -6.72 -2.74 -0.69
N MET A 224 -5.57 -2.05 -0.66
CA MET A 224 -4.61 -2.14 0.45
C MET A 224 -5.17 -1.65 1.79
N THR A 225 -6.04 -0.65 1.76
CA THR A 225 -6.63 -0.05 2.96
C THR A 225 -7.76 -0.92 3.51
N GLU A 226 -8.68 -1.36 2.65
CA GLU A 226 -9.80 -2.23 3.03
C GLU A 226 -9.34 -3.56 3.63
N LYS A 227 -8.20 -4.06 3.15
CA LYS A 227 -7.63 -5.35 3.59
C LYS A 227 -6.55 -5.20 4.65
N ASN A 228 -6.20 -3.97 5.04
CA ASN A 228 -5.11 -3.68 5.97
C ASN A 228 -3.79 -4.37 5.59
N ILE A 229 -3.43 -4.34 4.30
CA ILE A 229 -2.20 -4.93 3.76
C ILE A 229 -1.32 -3.87 3.12
N GLU A 230 -0.02 -3.96 3.34
CA GLU A 230 0.93 -2.92 2.93
C GLU A 230 1.41 -3.07 1.49
N ALA A 231 1.27 -4.27 0.92
CA ALA A 231 1.63 -4.54 -0.45
C ALA A 231 0.78 -5.67 -1.04
N LEU A 232 0.60 -5.61 -2.36
CA LEU A 232 -0.22 -6.51 -3.16
C LEU A 232 0.62 -7.13 -4.27
N VAL A 233 0.36 -8.40 -4.57
CA VAL A 233 0.89 -9.04 -5.77
C VAL A 233 0.14 -8.51 -6.98
N VAL A 234 0.89 -8.12 -8.01
CA VAL A 234 0.37 -7.68 -9.30
C VAL A 234 0.42 -8.84 -10.26
N ILE A 235 -0.70 -9.14 -10.91
CA ILE A 235 -0.79 -10.18 -11.95
C ILE A 235 -1.01 -9.58 -13.34
N ASP A 236 -0.49 -10.27 -14.35
CA ASP A 236 -0.72 -9.94 -15.75
C ASP A 236 -2.07 -10.48 -16.24
N PRO A 237 -2.50 -10.15 -17.48
CA PRO A 237 -3.74 -10.69 -18.05
C PRO A 237 -3.78 -12.22 -18.22
N LYS A 238 -2.64 -12.90 -18.16
CA LYS A 238 -2.54 -14.37 -18.22
C LYS A 238 -2.68 -15.02 -16.83
N GLY A 239 -2.69 -14.21 -15.76
CA GLY A 239 -2.77 -14.64 -14.37
C GLY A 239 -1.40 -14.99 -13.77
N MET A 240 -0.31 -14.57 -14.42
CA MET A 240 1.05 -14.77 -13.94
C MET A 240 1.49 -13.59 -13.08
N VAL A 241 2.44 -13.82 -12.16
CA VAL A 241 2.97 -12.76 -11.30
C VAL A 241 3.79 -11.78 -12.14
N ALA A 242 3.32 -10.54 -12.23
CA ALA A 242 3.98 -9.45 -12.92
C ALA A 242 4.89 -8.63 -11.99
N GLY A 243 4.59 -8.62 -10.69
CA GLY A 243 5.40 -7.90 -9.71
C GLY A 243 4.67 -7.69 -8.39
N VAL A 244 5.13 -6.70 -7.64
CA VAL A 244 4.59 -6.30 -6.34
C VAL A 244 4.34 -4.80 -6.36
N CYS A 245 3.22 -4.39 -5.76
CA CYS A 245 2.86 -3.00 -5.57
C CYS A 245 2.82 -2.71 -4.06
N GLU A 246 3.66 -1.79 -3.60
CA GLU A 246 3.72 -1.37 -2.19
C GLU A 246 3.00 -0.03 -1.97
N ARG A 247 2.32 0.12 -0.83
CA ARG A 247 1.59 1.33 -0.49
C ARG A 247 2.47 2.57 -0.54
N GLU A 248 3.68 2.49 0.03
CA GLU A 248 4.64 3.60 0.05
C GLU A 248 5.06 4.04 -1.36
N GLN A 249 5.23 3.08 -2.27
CA GLN A 249 5.57 3.36 -3.67
C GLN A 249 4.42 4.05 -4.40
N VAL A 250 3.17 3.58 -4.20
CA VAL A 250 2.00 4.22 -4.81
C VAL A 250 1.81 5.64 -4.28
N LEU A 251 1.93 5.83 -2.96
CA LEU A 251 1.84 7.17 -2.36
C LEU A 251 2.95 8.10 -2.84
N SER A 252 4.19 7.62 -2.88
CA SER A 252 5.33 8.41 -3.37
C SER A 252 5.14 8.84 -4.82
N LYS A 253 4.62 7.94 -5.67
CA LYS A 253 4.33 8.24 -7.08
C LYS A 253 3.22 9.27 -7.24
N LEU A 254 2.15 9.16 -6.44
CA LEU A 254 1.10 10.17 -6.41
C LEU A 254 1.67 11.54 -5.99
N LEU A 255 2.50 11.60 -4.95
CA LEU A 255 3.13 12.85 -4.51
C LEU A 255 4.08 13.45 -5.55
N LEU A 256 4.91 12.63 -6.20
CA LEU A 256 5.82 13.09 -7.26
C LEU A 256 5.05 13.66 -8.46
N ASN A 257 3.95 13.02 -8.86
CA ASN A 257 3.11 13.51 -9.93
C ASN A 257 2.36 14.81 -9.58
N LEU A 258 2.24 15.16 -8.29
CA LEU A 258 1.68 16.42 -7.83
C LEU A 258 2.72 17.55 -7.75
N ALA A 259 3.98 17.19 -7.51
CA ALA A 259 5.08 18.14 -7.38
C ALA A 259 5.67 18.56 -8.75
N GLY A 260 5.47 17.76 -9.81
CA GLY A 260 5.76 18.10 -11.21
C GLY A 260 4.61 18.78 -11.92
#